data_AF-A0A6J4VLA2-F1
#
_entry.id   AF-A0A6J4VLA2-F1
#
_cell.length_a   1.000
_cell.length_b   1.000
_cell.length_c   1.000
_cell.angle_alpha   90.00
_cell.angle_beta   90.00
_cell.angle_gamma   90.00
#
_symmetry.space_group_name_H-M   'P 1'
#
loop_
_entity.id
_entity.type
_entity.pdbx_description
1 polymer ?
#
loop_
_entity_poly.entity_id
_entity_poly.type
_entity_poly.pdbx_seq_one_letter_code
_entity_poly.pdbx_strand_id
1 'polypeptide(L)'
;MRTRITMLACVVFLLGVLGAGRPAAAAPPQPYHNGHCFEYVFDFALHEYCYEFQGTVQTTKAASGVTTYFTRGTVSWTLTINGELVESGVEEYTDMGVSRDGDPLLTRELSRKSVSYVDPVTGDVVTCRYDYLFIDTKMQLRHAGSRAECN
;
A
#
# COMPACT_ATOMS: atom_id res chain seq x y z
N MET A 1 -79.61 -23.22 16.97
CA MET A 1 -79.67 -22.06 16.05
C MET A 1 -78.38 -21.26 16.17
N ARG A 2 -77.66 -21.12 15.05
CA ARG A 2 -76.59 -20.16 14.69
C ARG A 2 -75.26 -20.11 15.49
N THR A 3 -74.36 -20.97 15.02
CA THR A 3 -72.95 -20.80 14.64
C THR A 3 -72.41 -19.38 14.40
N ARG A 4 -71.19 -19.10 14.89
CA ARG A 4 -69.99 -18.45 14.26
C ARG A 4 -68.78 -18.84 15.15
N ILE A 5 -67.74 -19.62 14.81
CA ILE A 5 -66.78 -19.74 13.68
C ILE A 5 -66.09 -18.43 13.30
N THR A 6 -64.74 -18.53 13.25
CA THR A 6 -63.72 -17.64 12.65
C THR A 6 -63.36 -16.36 13.42
N MET A 7 -62.10 -15.95 13.61
CA MET A 7 -60.85 -16.29 12.89
C MET A 7 -59.63 -16.34 13.82
N LEU A 8 -58.85 -17.40 13.65
CA LEU A 8 -57.41 -17.42 13.82
C LEU A 8 -56.85 -16.42 12.78
N ALA A 9 -56.38 -15.25 13.18
CA ALA A 9 -55.66 -14.35 12.30
C ALA A 9 -54.17 -14.39 12.67
N CYS A 10 -53.45 -15.22 11.92
CA CYS A 10 -52.00 -15.18 11.80
C CYS A 10 -51.53 -13.74 11.59
N VAL A 11 -50.96 -13.11 12.63
CA VAL A 11 -50.07 -11.96 12.48
C VAL A 11 -48.68 -12.39 12.95
N VAL A 12 -48.14 -13.39 12.27
CA VAL A 12 -46.70 -13.70 12.26
C VAL A 12 -46.21 -13.35 10.86
N PHE A 13 -46.32 -12.09 10.48
CA PHE A 13 -45.73 -11.55 9.25
C PHE A 13 -45.50 -10.04 9.40
N LEU A 14 -44.69 -9.69 10.40
CA LEU A 14 -43.88 -8.46 10.39
C LEU A 14 -42.43 -8.93 10.36
N LEU A 15 -41.98 -9.33 9.16
CA LEU A 15 -41.00 -8.55 8.42
C LEU A 15 -39.67 -8.48 9.16
N GLY A 16 -39.03 -9.64 9.26
CA GLY A 16 -37.58 -9.67 9.33
C GLY A 16 -37.01 -9.12 8.04
N VAL A 17 -36.66 -7.84 8.01
CA VAL A 17 -35.63 -7.25 7.12
C VAL A 17 -35.12 -5.95 7.76
N LEU A 18 -34.48 -5.99 8.93
CA LEU A 18 -33.54 -4.95 9.35
C LEU A 18 -32.36 -5.58 10.11
N GLY A 19 -31.90 -6.75 9.64
CA GLY A 19 -30.49 -7.05 9.72
C GLY A 19 -29.77 -6.16 8.72
N ALA A 20 -29.76 -4.84 8.95
CA ALA A 20 -28.75 -3.98 8.36
C ALA A 20 -27.45 -4.55 8.90
N GLY A 21 -26.82 -5.43 8.11
CA GLY A 21 -25.50 -5.95 8.42
C GLY A 21 -24.68 -4.74 8.77
N ARG A 22 -24.29 -4.63 10.05
CA ARG A 22 -23.41 -3.55 10.48
C ARG A 22 -22.29 -3.53 9.45
N PRO A 23 -22.01 -2.37 8.80
CA PRO A 23 -20.86 -2.30 7.92
C PRO A 23 -19.70 -2.87 8.73
N ALA A 24 -19.02 -3.86 8.17
CA ALA A 24 -17.89 -4.50 8.84
C ALA A 24 -17.00 -3.36 9.32
N ALA A 25 -16.85 -3.23 10.64
CA ALA A 25 -16.07 -2.15 11.21
C ALA A 25 -14.67 -2.25 10.58
N ALA A 26 -14.20 -1.15 9.99
CA ALA A 26 -12.85 -1.09 9.44
C ALA A 26 -11.87 -1.55 10.55
N ALA A 27 -10.95 -2.44 10.20
CA ALA A 27 -9.97 -2.90 11.16
C ALA A 27 -9.18 -1.68 11.68
N PRO A 28 -8.80 -1.66 12.97
CA PRO A 28 -7.96 -0.58 13.48
C PRO A 28 -6.66 -0.54 12.67
N PRO A 29 -6.13 0.66 12.35
CA PRO A 29 -4.86 0.79 11.66
C PRO A 29 -3.76 -0.01 12.37
N GLN A 30 -3.05 -0.86 11.62
CA GLN A 30 -1.97 -1.69 12.14
C GLN A 30 -0.62 -1.03 11.78
N PRO A 31 0.36 -1.04 12.70
CA PRO A 31 1.70 -0.56 12.38
C PRO A 31 2.33 -1.46 11.32
N TYR A 32 3.13 -0.87 10.45
CA TYR A 32 3.99 -1.62 9.53
C TYR A 32 5.36 -0.97 9.40
N HIS A 33 6.32 -1.80 8.99
CA HIS A 33 7.68 -1.42 8.69
C HIS A 33 8.16 -2.24 7.50
N ASN A 34 8.80 -1.60 6.53
CA ASN A 34 9.37 -2.27 5.37
C ASN A 34 10.56 -1.47 4.83
N GLY A 35 11.70 -2.13 4.64
CA GLY A 35 12.89 -1.49 4.09
C GLY A 35 13.63 -2.40 3.13
N HIS A 36 14.29 -1.78 2.16
CA HIS A 36 15.11 -2.50 1.19
C HIS A 36 16.19 -1.59 0.62
N CYS A 37 17.30 -2.20 0.21
CA CYS A 37 18.34 -1.57 -0.59
C CYS A 37 18.44 -2.31 -1.91
N PHE A 38 18.65 -1.59 -3.00
CA PHE A 38 19.00 -2.20 -4.27
C PHE A 38 20.11 -1.41 -4.95
N GLU A 39 20.90 -2.16 -5.70
CA GLU A 39 22.07 -1.68 -6.39
C GLU A 39 21.84 -1.65 -7.90
N TYR A 40 22.43 -0.68 -8.58
CA TYR A 40 22.53 -0.66 -10.03
C TYR A 40 23.79 0.09 -10.46
N VAL A 41 24.28 -0.19 -11.65
CA VAL A 41 25.46 0.48 -12.22
C VAL A 41 24.98 1.47 -13.27
N PHE A 42 25.40 2.72 -13.13
CA PHE A 42 25.18 3.81 -14.09
C PHE A 42 26.49 4.58 -14.26
N ASP A 43 26.89 4.83 -15.51
CA ASP A 43 28.16 5.50 -15.86
C ASP A 43 29.39 5.00 -15.08
N PHE A 44 29.52 3.66 -15.00
CA PHE A 44 30.60 2.96 -14.30
C PHE A 44 30.66 3.18 -12.78
N ALA A 45 29.65 3.82 -12.18
CA ALA A 45 29.52 3.99 -10.75
C ALA A 45 28.42 3.08 -10.19
N LEU A 46 28.71 2.44 -9.05
CA LEU A 46 27.76 1.63 -8.31
C LEU A 46 26.85 2.56 -7.49
N HIS A 47 25.59 2.62 -7.84
CA HIS A 47 24.58 3.35 -7.10
C HIS A 47 23.83 2.38 -6.20
N GLU A 48 23.70 2.74 -4.93
CA GLU A 48 22.87 2.01 -3.97
C GLU A 48 21.79 2.96 -3.46
N TYR A 49 20.53 2.56 -3.68
CA TYR A 49 19.38 3.27 -3.16
C TYR A 49 18.71 2.42 -2.07
N CYS A 50 18.69 2.96 -0.86
CA CYS A 50 18.01 2.35 0.28
C CYS A 50 16.80 3.17 0.68
N TYR A 51 15.75 2.48 1.12
CA TYR A 51 14.57 3.11 1.69
C TYR A 51 14.05 2.33 2.90
N GLU A 52 13.36 3.04 3.78
CA GLU A 52 12.71 2.50 4.96
C GLU A 52 11.36 3.18 5.18
N PHE A 53 10.29 2.41 5.04
CA PHE A 53 8.92 2.81 5.32
C PHE A 53 8.56 2.47 6.76
N GLN A 54 7.96 3.42 7.45
CA GLN A 54 7.31 3.21 8.73
C GLN A 54 5.95 3.90 8.71
N GLY A 55 4.91 3.23 9.22
CA GLY A 55 3.58 3.83 9.22
C GLY A 55 2.49 2.93 9.74
N THR A 56 1.27 3.24 9.31
CA THR A 56 0.08 2.47 9.60
C THR A 56 -0.63 2.04 8.33
N VAL A 57 -1.22 0.85 8.34
CA VAL A 57 -2.09 0.32 7.29
C VAL A 57 -3.48 0.12 7.85
N GLN A 58 -4.49 0.68 7.19
CA GLN A 58 -5.89 0.45 7.48
C GLN A 58 -6.50 -0.36 6.35
N THR A 59 -7.27 -1.40 6.70
CA THR A 59 -7.90 -2.28 5.72
C THR A 59 -9.42 -2.26 5.86
N THR A 60 -10.10 -2.22 4.72
CA THR A 60 -11.55 -2.30 4.64
C THR A 60 -11.92 -3.37 3.63
N LYS A 61 -12.62 -4.41 4.09
CA LYS A 61 -13.08 -5.51 3.24
C LYS A 61 -14.56 -5.33 2.90
N ALA A 62 -14.85 -5.18 1.61
CA ALA A 62 -16.20 -5.15 1.08
C ALA A 62 -16.79 -6.56 1.01
N ALA A 63 -18.12 -6.65 1.06
CA ALA A 63 -18.86 -7.91 0.93
C ALA A 63 -18.62 -8.61 -0.43
N SER A 64 -18.16 -7.86 -1.44
CA SER A 64 -17.76 -8.38 -2.76
C SER A 64 -16.43 -9.15 -2.76
N GLY A 65 -15.75 -9.24 -1.62
CA GLY A 65 -14.40 -9.82 -1.52
C GLY A 65 -13.29 -8.87 -1.96
N VAL A 66 -13.62 -7.61 -2.26
CA VAL A 66 -12.64 -6.54 -2.52
C VAL A 66 -12.13 -6.00 -1.20
N THR A 67 -10.81 -5.92 -1.03
CA THR A 67 -10.17 -5.27 0.12
C THR A 67 -9.46 -4.00 -0.34
N THR A 68 -9.77 -2.88 0.29
CA THR A 68 -9.07 -1.61 0.12
C THR A 68 -8.10 -1.41 1.27
N TYR A 69 -6.91 -0.93 0.95
CA TYR A 69 -5.84 -0.63 1.89
C TYR A 69 -5.54 0.85 1.82
N PHE A 70 -5.34 1.46 2.97
CA PHE A 70 -4.89 2.82 3.08
C PHE A 70 -3.65 2.83 3.96
N THR A 71 -2.53 3.29 3.43
CA THR A 71 -1.28 3.40 4.17
C THR A 71 -0.91 4.85 4.37
N ARG A 72 -0.38 5.17 5.54
CA ARG A 72 0.18 6.50 5.84
C ARG A 72 1.38 6.35 6.75
N GLY A 73 2.41 7.13 6.48
CA GLY A 73 3.56 7.22 7.37
C GLY A 73 4.69 8.03 6.77
N THR A 74 5.92 7.64 7.10
CA THR A 74 7.16 8.26 6.61
C THR A 74 8.04 7.27 5.89
N VAL A 75 8.70 7.71 4.82
CA VAL A 75 9.78 7.01 4.16
C VAL A 75 11.08 7.76 4.37
N SER A 76 12.08 7.10 4.93
CA SER A 76 13.45 7.56 4.97
C SER A 76 14.22 6.92 3.83
N TRP A 77 15.13 7.64 3.18
CA TRP A 77 15.90 7.10 2.05
C TRP A 77 17.31 7.66 1.99
N THR A 78 18.21 6.90 1.37
CA THR A 78 19.60 7.29 1.11
C THR A 78 20.00 6.85 -0.29
N LEU A 79 20.82 7.68 -0.95
CA LEU A 79 21.51 7.35 -2.18
C LEU A 79 23.01 7.41 -1.91
N THR A 80 23.69 6.27 -2.11
CA THR A 80 25.15 6.23 -2.11
C THR A 80 25.67 5.92 -3.51
N ILE A 81 26.84 6.49 -3.84
CA ILE A 81 27.56 6.24 -5.09
C ILE A 81 28.96 5.78 -4.74
N ASN A 82 29.32 4.57 -5.16
CA ASN A 82 30.56 3.89 -4.79
C ASN A 82 30.78 3.86 -3.26
N GLY A 83 29.69 3.76 -2.50
CA GLY A 83 29.70 3.75 -1.03
C GLY A 83 29.76 5.12 -0.36
N GLU A 84 29.85 6.22 -1.11
CA GLU A 84 29.78 7.57 -0.56
C GLU A 84 28.35 8.08 -0.53
N LEU A 85 27.90 8.65 0.59
CA LEU A 85 26.57 9.26 0.70
C LEU A 85 26.51 10.52 -0.17
N VAL A 86 25.62 10.49 -1.16
CA VAL A 86 25.42 11.61 -2.08
C VAL A 86 24.17 12.39 -1.72
N GLU A 87 23.10 11.69 -1.31
CA GLU A 87 21.84 12.35 -0.96
C GLU A 87 21.03 11.51 0.04
N SER A 88 20.21 12.16 0.85
CA SER A 88 19.28 11.48 1.76
C SER A 88 18.05 12.33 2.04
N GLY A 89 16.97 11.69 2.49
CA GLY A 89 15.76 12.41 2.81
C GLY A 89 14.77 11.62 3.66
N VAL A 90 13.77 12.35 4.14
CA VAL A 90 12.60 11.80 4.85
C VAL A 90 11.35 12.49 4.30
N GLU A 91 10.36 11.71 3.91
CA GLU A 91 9.12 12.18 3.31
C GLU A 91 7.90 11.51 3.94
N GLU A 92 6.82 12.27 4.12
CA GLU A 92 5.52 11.69 4.43
C GLU A 92 4.92 11.08 3.15
N TYR A 93 4.25 9.94 3.29
CA TYR A 93 3.50 9.34 2.19
C TYR A 93 2.09 8.96 2.64
N THR A 94 1.19 8.89 1.67
CA THR A 94 -0.13 8.30 1.81
C THR A 94 -0.43 7.54 0.52
N ASP A 95 -0.85 6.28 0.64
CA ASP A 95 -1.05 5.36 -0.49
C ASP A 95 -2.40 4.66 -0.37
N MET A 96 -2.97 4.22 -1.50
CA MET A 96 -4.22 3.48 -1.50
C MET A 96 -4.20 2.31 -2.49
N GLY A 97 -4.31 1.11 -1.94
CA GLY A 97 -4.33 -0.14 -2.69
C GLY A 97 -5.71 -0.80 -2.75
N VAL A 98 -5.93 -1.64 -3.78
CA VAL A 98 -7.12 -2.51 -3.88
C VAL A 98 -6.70 -3.92 -4.25
N SER A 99 -7.30 -4.92 -3.61
CA SER A 99 -7.12 -6.35 -3.92
C SER A 99 -8.45 -7.10 -3.94
N ARG A 100 -8.49 -8.25 -4.64
CA ARG A 100 -9.62 -9.19 -4.64
C ARG A 100 -9.18 -10.51 -4.00
N ASP A 101 -10.08 -11.13 -3.24
CA ASP A 101 -9.87 -12.45 -2.64
C ASP A 101 -9.39 -13.47 -3.69
N GLY A 102 -8.21 -14.06 -3.47
CA GLY A 102 -7.61 -15.09 -4.32
C GLY A 102 -6.51 -14.61 -5.27
N ASP A 103 -6.39 -13.30 -5.51
CA ASP A 103 -5.25 -12.73 -6.24
C ASP A 103 -4.12 -12.37 -5.25
N PRO A 104 -2.88 -12.86 -5.45
CA PRO A 104 -1.74 -12.28 -4.75
C PRO A 104 -1.68 -10.78 -5.07
N LEU A 105 -1.69 -9.99 -4.01
CA LEU A 105 -1.92 -8.54 -4.03
C LEU A 105 -1.01 -7.83 -5.04
N LEU A 106 -1.59 -7.30 -6.11
CA LEU A 106 -0.95 -6.30 -6.97
C LEU A 106 -1.48 -4.93 -6.58
N THR A 107 -1.01 -4.40 -5.45
CA THR A 107 -0.92 -2.95 -5.31
C THR A 107 0.17 -2.49 -6.28
N ARG A 108 -0.22 -2.28 -7.53
CA ARG A 108 0.65 -1.69 -8.55
C ARG A 108 0.68 -0.17 -8.36
N GLU A 109 0.99 0.27 -7.14
CA GLU A 109 1.45 1.64 -6.95
C GLU A 109 2.96 1.57 -7.16
N LEU A 110 3.39 1.96 -8.37
CA LEU A 110 4.78 2.28 -8.64
C LEU A 110 5.05 3.57 -7.87
N SER A 111 5.34 3.43 -6.58
CA SER A 111 5.87 4.54 -5.81
C SER A 111 7.20 4.92 -6.46
N ARG A 112 7.31 6.21 -6.74
CA ARG A 112 8.30 6.74 -7.66
C ARG A 112 9.00 7.90 -7.03
N LYS A 113 10.32 7.81 -6.95
CA LYS A 113 11.17 8.87 -6.44
C LYS A 113 12.09 9.36 -7.54
N SER A 114 12.18 10.67 -7.73
CA SER A 114 13.27 11.29 -8.48
C SER A 114 14.25 11.90 -7.48
N VAL A 115 15.53 11.59 -7.65
CA VAL A 115 16.64 12.19 -6.91
C VAL A 115 17.57 12.81 -7.94
N SER A 116 17.89 14.08 -7.75
CA SER A 116 18.88 14.78 -8.57
C SER A 116 20.11 15.08 -7.71
N TYR A 117 21.30 14.83 -8.24
CA TYR A 117 22.57 15.14 -7.58
C TYR A 117 23.57 15.70 -8.60
N VAL A 118 24.64 16.33 -8.12
CA VAL A 118 25.75 16.78 -8.97
C VAL A 118 26.80 15.68 -9.01
N ASP A 119 27.11 15.17 -10.20
CA ASP A 119 28.14 14.18 -10.40
C ASP A 119 29.51 14.76 -9.98
N PRO A 120 30.23 14.11 -9.05
CA PRO A 120 31.48 14.66 -8.53
C PRO A 120 32.65 14.60 -9.54
N VAL A 121 32.54 13.77 -10.59
CA VAL A 121 33.55 13.59 -11.65
C VAL A 121 33.31 14.56 -12.80
N THR A 122 32.07 14.66 -13.29
CA THR A 122 31.74 15.48 -14.48
C THR A 122 31.24 16.87 -14.12
N GLY A 123 30.68 17.06 -12.92
CA GLY A 123 30.03 18.31 -12.50
C GLY A 123 28.61 18.49 -13.07
N ASP A 124 28.10 17.51 -13.80
CA ASP A 124 26.76 17.55 -14.38
C ASP A 124 25.68 17.21 -13.34
N VAL A 125 24.45 17.70 -13.56
CA VAL A 125 23.31 17.30 -12.75
C VAL A 125 22.74 16.00 -13.32
N VAL A 126 22.83 14.92 -12.55
CA VAL A 126 22.23 13.63 -12.89
C VAL A 126 20.89 13.51 -12.16
N THR A 127 19.87 13.06 -12.86
CA THR A 127 18.57 12.76 -12.25
C THR A 127 18.23 11.29 -12.39
N CYS A 128 18.20 10.59 -11.27
CA CYS A 128 17.82 9.19 -11.18
C CYS A 128 16.38 9.06 -10.72
N ARG A 129 15.64 8.19 -11.42
CA ARG A 129 14.26 7.82 -11.11
C ARG A 129 14.23 6.40 -10.58
N TYR A 130 13.72 6.26 -9.37
CA TYR A 130 13.57 5.00 -8.65
C TYR A 130 12.09 4.64 -8.58
N ASP A 131 11.74 3.57 -9.27
CA ASP A 131 10.43 2.97 -9.21
C ASP A 131 10.52 1.72 -8.32
N TYR A 132 9.65 1.59 -7.33
CA TYR A 132 9.58 0.41 -6.46
C TYR A 132 8.14 -0.10 -6.34
N LEU A 133 8.01 -1.42 -6.29
CA LEU A 133 6.73 -2.14 -6.20
C LEU A 133 6.61 -2.82 -4.84
N PHE A 134 5.44 -2.72 -4.22
CA PHE A 134 5.09 -3.50 -3.03
C PHE A 134 4.01 -4.53 -3.32
N ILE A 135 4.22 -5.74 -2.82
CA ILE A 135 3.22 -6.80 -2.74
C ILE A 135 2.91 -7.03 -1.28
N ASP A 136 1.64 -6.93 -0.90
CA ASP A 136 1.20 -7.40 0.40
C ASP A 136 1.13 -8.94 0.39
N THR A 137 1.75 -9.59 1.37
CA THR A 137 1.44 -10.99 1.70
C THR A 137 1.07 -11.05 3.17
N LYS A 138 -0.20 -11.34 3.48
CA LYS A 138 -0.69 -11.48 4.87
C LYS A 138 -0.53 -10.20 5.71
N MET A 139 -0.91 -9.04 5.16
CA MET A 139 -0.76 -7.71 5.79
C MET A 139 0.70 -7.31 6.02
N GLN A 140 1.62 -7.81 5.20
CA GLN A 140 3.02 -7.40 5.17
C GLN A 140 3.34 -6.89 3.78
N LEU A 141 3.54 -5.58 3.65
CA LEU A 141 4.11 -4.98 2.45
C LEU A 141 5.52 -5.52 2.28
N ARG A 142 5.77 -6.16 1.14
CA ARG A 142 7.09 -6.67 0.74
C ARG A 142 7.52 -6.00 -0.54
N HIS A 143 8.81 -5.70 -0.64
CA HIS A 143 9.41 -5.29 -1.90
C HIS A 143 9.25 -6.40 -2.95
N ALA A 144 8.78 -6.03 -4.14
CA ALA A 144 8.52 -6.95 -5.25
C ALA A 144 9.43 -6.72 -6.46
N GLY A 145 10.02 -5.54 -6.57
CA GLY A 145 10.94 -5.19 -7.65
C GLY A 145 11.22 -3.70 -7.68
N SER A 146 12.41 -3.37 -8.14
CA SER A 146 12.88 -2.00 -8.32
C SER A 146 13.41 -1.80 -9.74
N ARG A 147 13.31 -0.57 -10.22
CA ARG A 147 13.96 -0.11 -11.45
C ARG A 147 14.54 1.27 -11.23
N ALA A 148 15.75 1.48 -11.70
CA ALA A 148 16.40 2.78 -11.76
C ALA A 148 16.61 3.20 -13.22
N GLU A 149 16.37 4.48 -13.51
CA GLU A 149 16.72 5.13 -14.76
C GLU A 149 17.36 6.48 -14.44
N CYS A 150 18.59 6.72 -14.89
CA CYS A 150 19.27 8.00 -14.73
C CYS A 150 19.47 8.64 -16.10
N ASN A 151 19.31 9.97 -16.14
CA ASN A 151 19.62 10.81 -17.29
C ASN A 151 20.50 11.99 -16.87
#